data_AF-A0A920JAE4-F1
#
_entry.id   AF-A0A920JAE4-F1
#
_cell.length_a   1.000
_cell.length_b   1.000
_cell.length_c   1.000
_cell.angle_alpha   90.00
_cell.angle_beta   90.00
_cell.angle_gamma   90.00
#
_symmetry.space_group_name_H-M   'P 1'
#
loop_
_entity.id
_entity.type
_entity.pdbx_description
1 polymer ?
#
loop_
_entity_poly.entity_id
_entity_poly.type
_entity_poly.pdbx_seq_one_letter_code
_entity_poly.pdbx_strand_id
1 'polypeptide(L)'
;MPEDLKSFYLDIKNKKFIASTCLFHQRFSTNTAPKWHLAQPFRLLAHNGEINAIRGNRNWAKARSSLFKSKLLPDLHMHENLINIDGSDSSALDNMIQLLVEGGMNLFRAIRAVIPPAWQNIQILDPDIRAFHEYNSMHMEAWDGPAGIALANKRYAVSFLDRNGMRPSRYQIEKDGTVTVASETG
;
A
#
# COMPACT_ATOMS: atom_id res chain seq x y z
N MET A 1 13.29 19.06 5.33
CA MET A 1 12.03 19.33 4.60
C MET A 1 12.10 18.73 3.20
N PRO A 2 10.99 18.53 2.46
CA PRO A 2 11.02 17.96 1.10
C PRO A 2 11.99 18.68 0.16
N GLU A 3 12.14 19.98 0.33
CA GLU A 3 13.05 20.86 -0.41
C GLU A 3 14.52 20.41 -0.30
N ASP A 4 14.90 19.81 0.84
CA ASP A 4 16.27 19.38 1.13
C ASP A 4 16.65 18.06 0.44
N LEU A 5 15.68 17.30 -0.09
CA LEU A 5 15.95 15.99 -0.72
C LEU A 5 16.96 16.09 -1.86
N LYS A 6 16.86 17.15 -2.67
CA LYS A 6 17.80 17.38 -3.79
C LYS A 6 19.22 17.71 -3.29
N SER A 7 19.35 18.27 -2.10
CA SER A 7 20.64 18.61 -1.49
C SER A 7 21.27 17.42 -0.77
N PHE A 8 20.45 16.53 -0.22
CA PHE A 8 20.91 15.31 0.45
C PHE A 8 21.24 14.18 -0.55
N TYR A 9 20.36 13.92 -1.53
CA TYR A 9 20.58 12.91 -2.57
C TYR A 9 20.99 13.57 -3.88
N LEU A 10 22.30 13.66 -4.12
CA LEU A 10 22.87 14.34 -5.29
C LEU A 10 22.46 13.70 -6.62
N ASP A 11 22.12 12.41 -6.63
CA ASP A 11 21.64 11.71 -7.83
C ASP A 11 20.35 12.32 -8.38
N ILE A 12 19.48 12.86 -7.52
CA ILE A 12 18.23 13.53 -7.95
C ILE A 12 18.52 14.81 -8.74
N LYS A 13 19.67 15.46 -8.52
CA LYS A 13 20.10 16.64 -9.30
C LYS A 13 20.68 16.26 -10.66
N ASN A 14 21.04 14.99 -10.88
CA ASN A 14 21.63 14.54 -12.12
C ASN A 14 20.57 14.44 -13.22
N LYS A 15 20.77 15.14 -14.35
CA LYS A 15 19.85 15.09 -15.51
C LYS A 15 19.71 13.68 -16.13
N LYS A 16 20.64 12.77 -15.85
CA LYS A 16 20.57 11.36 -16.27
C LYS A 16 19.64 10.52 -15.38
N PHE A 17 19.21 11.04 -14.23
CA PHE A 17 18.25 10.38 -13.36
C PHE A 17 16.84 10.59 -13.94
N ILE A 18 16.40 9.62 -14.74
CA ILE A 18 15.09 9.63 -15.40
C ILE A 18 14.25 8.45 -14.91
N ALA A 19 12.95 8.67 -14.76
CA ALA A 19 12.00 7.64 -14.33
C ALA A 19 10.66 7.83 -15.05
N SER A 20 9.99 6.73 -15.38
CA SER A 20 8.62 6.72 -15.92
C SER A 20 7.55 6.88 -14.85
N THR A 21 7.93 6.74 -13.58
CA THR A 21 7.01 6.79 -12.43
C THR A 21 7.77 7.31 -11.23
N CYS A 22 7.12 8.18 -10.44
CA CYS A 22 7.66 8.72 -9.22
C CYS A 22 6.62 8.60 -8.11
N LEU A 23 7.01 8.01 -6.98
CA LEU A 23 6.23 8.05 -5.74
C LEU A 23 6.93 8.97 -4.76
N PHE A 24 6.18 9.90 -4.21
CA PHE A 24 6.66 10.85 -3.21
C PHE A 24 5.78 10.78 -1.97
N HIS A 25 6.39 10.94 -0.79
CA HIS A 25 5.66 10.98 0.46
C HIS A 25 6.35 11.89 1.49
N GLN A 26 5.57 12.74 2.14
CA GLN A 26 5.98 13.48 3.32
C GLN A 26 5.19 12.98 4.53
N ARG A 27 5.91 12.51 5.55
CA ARG A 27 5.30 11.97 6.76
C ARG A 27 5.16 13.05 7.82
N PHE A 28 3.95 13.20 8.38
CA PHE A 28 3.74 13.84 9.67
C PHE A 28 3.79 12.77 10.76
N SER A 29 4.65 12.97 11.76
CA SER A 29 4.88 12.03 12.86
C SER A 29 4.47 12.68 14.18
N THR A 30 3.81 11.92 15.05
CA THR A 30 3.49 12.33 16.43
C THR A 30 4.70 12.23 17.36
N ASN A 31 5.77 11.54 16.94
CA ASN A 31 7.02 11.43 17.68
C ASN A 31 8.03 12.51 17.27
N THR A 32 8.78 13.03 18.24
CA THR A 32 9.83 14.05 18.04
C THR A 32 11.17 13.47 17.59
N ALA A 33 11.44 12.18 17.84
CA ALA A 33 12.67 11.52 17.43
C ALA A 33 12.56 10.98 15.99
N PRO A 34 13.36 11.48 15.02
CA PRO A 34 13.33 10.98 13.66
C PRO A 34 13.95 9.58 13.59
N LYS A 35 13.27 8.66 12.92
CA LYS A 35 13.79 7.32 12.59
C LYS A 35 13.75 7.13 11.09
N TRP A 36 14.93 7.00 10.47
CA TRP A 36 15.08 6.92 9.01
C TRP A 36 14.26 5.80 8.37
N HIS A 37 14.20 4.62 8.98
CA HIS A 37 13.46 3.47 8.46
C HIS A 37 11.93 3.63 8.51
N LEU A 38 11.40 4.70 9.12
CA LEU A 38 9.97 5.04 9.11
C LEU A 38 9.61 6.05 8.02
N ALA A 39 10.60 6.57 7.29
CA ALA A 39 10.35 7.38 6.10
C ALA A 39 9.73 6.50 5.00
N GLN A 40 8.89 7.13 4.19
CA GLN A 40 8.19 6.52 3.06
C GLN A 40 8.63 7.23 1.76
N PRO A 41 8.41 6.64 0.57
CA PRO A 41 7.72 5.37 0.29
C PRO A 41 8.40 4.13 0.88
N PHE A 42 7.60 3.09 1.16
CA PHE A 42 8.13 1.74 1.37
C PHE A 42 8.42 1.07 0.02
N ARG A 43 8.53 -0.26 -0.03
CA ARG A 43 9.02 -0.97 -1.22
C ARG A 43 8.03 -0.88 -2.38
N LEU A 44 6.73 -0.91 -2.08
CA LEU A 44 5.66 -0.80 -3.08
C LEU A 44 4.85 0.47 -2.90
N LEU A 45 4.57 0.88 -1.65
CA LEU A 45 3.56 1.90 -1.38
C LEU A 45 4.01 3.06 -0.50
N ALA A 46 3.32 4.18 -0.71
CA ALA A 46 3.21 5.31 0.19
C ALA A 46 1.75 5.37 0.71
N HIS A 47 1.61 5.58 2.01
CA HIS A 47 0.35 5.56 2.72
C HIS A 47 0.18 6.87 3.50
N ASN A 48 -0.82 7.64 3.09
CA ASN A 48 -1.31 8.81 3.79
C ASN A 48 -2.53 8.40 4.61
N GLY A 49 -2.38 8.16 5.90
CA GLY A 49 -3.47 7.65 6.71
C GLY A 49 -3.02 6.89 7.95
N GLU A 50 -3.94 6.15 8.53
CA GLU A 50 -3.73 5.28 9.68
C GLU A 50 -4.59 4.02 9.55
N ILE A 51 -3.99 2.84 9.74
CA ILE A 51 -4.72 1.57 9.80
C ILE A 51 -5.13 1.30 11.24
N ASN A 52 -6.36 1.68 11.59
CA ASN A 52 -6.90 1.56 12.95
C ASN A 52 -6.97 0.10 13.45
N ALA A 53 -7.16 -0.85 12.53
CA ALA A 53 -7.26 -2.28 12.83
C ALA A 53 -5.89 -2.99 12.95
N ILE A 54 -4.76 -2.27 12.90
CA ILE A 54 -3.43 -2.86 12.68
C ILE A 54 -3.05 -3.97 13.67
N ARG A 55 -3.43 -3.86 14.95
CA ARG A 55 -3.15 -4.91 15.93
C ARG A 55 -3.83 -6.23 15.58
N GLY A 56 -5.10 -6.17 15.18
CA GLY A 56 -5.85 -7.35 14.73
C GLY A 56 -5.25 -7.94 13.46
N ASN A 57 -4.93 -7.08 12.50
CA ASN A 57 -4.31 -7.47 11.23
C ASN A 57 -2.97 -8.18 11.45
N ARG A 58 -2.12 -7.66 12.34
CA ARG A 58 -0.84 -8.28 12.73
C ARG A 58 -1.05 -9.65 13.37
N ASN A 59 -1.99 -9.76 14.29
CA ASN A 59 -2.30 -11.02 14.94
C ASN A 59 -2.81 -12.07 13.95
N TRP A 60 -3.68 -11.69 13.01
CA TRP A 60 -4.18 -12.59 11.98
C TRP A 60 -3.12 -13.00 10.97
N ALA A 61 -2.24 -12.07 10.56
CA ALA A 61 -1.09 -12.40 9.71
C ALA A 61 -0.14 -13.39 10.41
N LYS A 62 0.14 -13.19 11.70
CA LYS A 62 0.95 -14.11 12.50
C LYS A 62 0.27 -15.47 12.69
N ALA A 63 -1.01 -15.49 13.04
CA ALA A 63 -1.77 -16.73 13.24
C ALA A 63 -1.83 -17.59 11.97
N ARG A 64 -1.81 -16.96 10.79
CA ARG A 64 -1.82 -17.64 9.48
C ARG A 64 -0.43 -17.83 8.88
N SER A 65 0.65 -17.42 9.52
CA SER A 65 2.00 -17.41 8.91
C SER A 65 2.39 -18.78 8.34
N SER A 66 2.09 -19.86 9.07
CA SER A 66 2.36 -21.25 8.66
C SER A 66 1.49 -21.75 7.49
N LEU A 67 0.39 -21.06 7.21
CA LEU A 67 -0.51 -21.38 6.09
C LEU A 67 -0.09 -20.70 4.79
N PHE A 68 0.72 -19.64 4.86
CA PHE A 68 1.25 -19.00 3.65
C PHE A 68 2.23 -19.95 2.95
N LYS A 69 1.86 -20.34 1.73
CA LYS A 69 2.64 -21.22 0.87
C LYS A 69 2.64 -20.66 -0.55
N SER A 70 3.81 -20.54 -1.16
CA SER A 70 3.93 -20.22 -2.58
C SER A 70 5.12 -20.94 -3.17
N LYS A 71 4.98 -21.44 -4.40
CA LYS A 71 6.10 -22.00 -5.17
C LYS A 71 7.15 -20.94 -5.50
N LEU A 72 6.76 -19.67 -5.56
CA LEU A 72 7.65 -18.54 -5.84
C LEU A 72 8.45 -18.12 -4.61
N LEU A 73 7.96 -18.46 -3.41
CA LEU A 73 8.56 -18.12 -2.12
C LEU A 73 8.65 -19.40 -1.26
N PRO A 74 9.54 -20.35 -1.59
CA PRO A 74 9.59 -21.66 -0.94
C PRO A 74 9.95 -21.56 0.55
N ASP A 75 10.75 -20.57 0.93
CA ASP A 75 11.30 -20.42 2.29
C ASP A 75 10.43 -19.56 3.22
N LEU A 76 9.17 -19.28 2.86
CA LEU A 76 8.26 -18.50 3.74
C LEU A 76 8.12 -19.11 5.12
N HIS A 77 8.08 -20.45 5.19
CA HIS A 77 7.97 -21.20 6.43
C HIS A 77 9.16 -21.01 7.38
N MET A 78 10.31 -20.53 6.88
CA MET A 78 11.51 -20.24 7.68
C MET A 78 11.43 -18.89 8.40
N HIS A 79 10.42 -18.07 8.09
CA HIS A 79 10.29 -16.72 8.63
C HIS A 79 9.17 -16.67 9.68
N GLU A 80 9.53 -16.27 10.90
CA GLU A 80 8.55 -16.17 12.00
C GLU A 80 7.52 -15.05 11.75
N ASN A 81 7.98 -13.91 11.24
CA ASN A 81 7.15 -12.74 10.96
C ASN A 81 7.23 -12.39 9.48
N LEU A 82 6.11 -12.55 8.78
CA LEU A 82 6.00 -12.21 7.35
C LEU A 82 5.73 -10.73 7.10
N ILE A 83 5.33 -10.00 8.15
CA ILE A 83 5.06 -8.57 8.12
C ILE A 83 5.70 -7.88 9.32
N ASN A 84 5.88 -6.56 9.22
CA ASN A 84 6.41 -5.77 10.32
C ASN A 84 5.46 -5.74 11.53
N ILE A 85 5.93 -6.26 12.67
CA ILE A 85 5.19 -6.32 13.94
C ILE A 85 5.37 -5.10 14.84
N ASP A 86 6.51 -4.42 14.74
CA ASP A 86 6.91 -3.33 15.67
C ASP A 86 7.05 -1.96 14.98
N GLY A 87 7.07 -1.93 13.66
CA GLY A 87 7.19 -0.70 12.87
C GLY A 87 5.84 0.02 12.67
N SER A 88 5.80 0.91 11.68
CA SER A 88 4.55 1.60 11.34
C SER A 88 3.53 0.62 10.76
N ASP A 89 2.25 0.94 10.96
CA ASP A 89 1.12 0.31 10.28
C ASP A 89 1.29 0.22 8.76
N SER A 90 1.80 1.31 8.18
CA SER A 90 2.07 1.51 6.77
C SER A 90 3.13 0.53 6.26
N SER A 91 4.17 0.25 7.07
CA SER A 91 5.20 -0.74 6.73
C SER A 91 4.66 -2.17 6.75
N ALA A 92 3.76 -2.46 7.70
CA ALA A 92 3.11 -3.77 7.77
C ALA A 92 2.16 -3.99 6.58
N LEU A 93 1.45 -2.93 6.16
CA LEU A 93 0.59 -2.95 4.98
C LEU A 93 1.39 -3.17 3.70
N ASP A 94 2.52 -2.47 3.53
CA ASP A 94 3.46 -2.69 2.43
C ASP A 94 3.95 -4.14 2.38
N ASN A 95 4.34 -4.71 3.53
CA ASN A 95 4.78 -6.10 3.60
C ASN A 95 3.67 -7.09 3.23
N MET A 96 2.43 -6.89 3.70
CA MET A 96 1.32 -7.79 3.37
C MET A 96 1.02 -7.77 1.87
N ILE A 97 0.91 -6.59 1.26
CA ILE A 97 0.67 -6.48 -0.19
C ILE A 97 1.85 -7.05 -0.98
N GLN A 98 3.09 -6.76 -0.56
CA GLN A 98 4.29 -7.33 -1.19
C GLN A 98 4.30 -8.85 -1.12
N LEU A 99 4.02 -9.44 0.05
CA LEU A 99 3.96 -10.88 0.26
C LEU A 99 2.97 -11.55 -0.70
N LEU A 100 1.78 -10.98 -0.85
CA LEU A 100 0.75 -11.52 -1.75
C LEU A 100 1.20 -11.44 -3.21
N VAL A 101 1.76 -10.29 -3.63
CA VAL A 101 2.18 -10.06 -5.02
C VAL A 101 3.38 -10.95 -5.39
N GLU A 102 4.43 -10.97 -4.58
CA GLU A 102 5.60 -11.84 -4.78
C GLU A 102 5.24 -13.32 -4.64
N GLY A 103 4.22 -13.63 -3.84
CA GLY A 103 3.61 -14.96 -3.75
C GLY A 103 2.84 -15.39 -5.00
N GLY A 104 2.67 -14.51 -5.99
CA GLY A 104 2.05 -14.79 -7.28
C GLY A 104 0.63 -14.23 -7.44
N MET A 105 0.11 -13.50 -6.47
CA MET A 105 -1.20 -12.86 -6.59
C MET A 105 -1.12 -11.65 -7.52
N ASN A 106 -2.12 -11.50 -8.40
CA ASN A 106 -2.26 -10.29 -9.20
C ASN A 106 -2.35 -9.04 -8.29
N LEU A 107 -1.65 -7.96 -8.64
CA LEU A 107 -1.59 -6.72 -7.87
C LEU A 107 -2.98 -6.19 -7.48
N PHE A 108 -3.90 -6.08 -8.43
CA PHE A 108 -5.23 -5.53 -8.17
C PHE A 108 -6.04 -6.43 -7.24
N ARG A 109 -5.86 -7.76 -7.37
CA ARG A 109 -6.45 -8.71 -6.42
C ARG A 109 -5.86 -8.55 -5.02
N ALA A 110 -4.54 -8.42 -4.89
CA ALA A 110 -3.89 -8.22 -3.59
C ALA A 110 -4.37 -6.94 -2.91
N ILE A 111 -4.44 -5.83 -3.65
CA ILE A 111 -4.98 -4.56 -3.17
C ILE A 111 -6.42 -4.73 -2.67
N ARG A 112 -7.29 -5.34 -3.48
CA ARG A 112 -8.72 -5.48 -3.13
C ARG A 112 -9.02 -6.56 -2.10
N ALA A 113 -8.12 -7.52 -1.89
CA ALA A 113 -8.20 -8.47 -0.79
C ALA A 113 -7.86 -7.80 0.55
N VAL A 114 -6.83 -6.95 0.57
CA VAL A 114 -6.35 -6.29 1.80
C VAL A 114 -7.18 -5.05 2.14
N ILE A 115 -7.54 -4.23 1.14
CA ILE A 115 -8.34 -3.00 1.29
C ILE A 115 -9.55 -3.07 0.33
N PRO A 116 -10.58 -3.86 0.70
CA PRO A 116 -11.80 -3.94 -0.09
C PRO A 116 -12.64 -2.65 0.04
N PRO A 117 -13.38 -2.25 -1.01
CA PRO A 117 -14.38 -1.18 -0.90
C PRO A 117 -15.54 -1.61 0.03
N ALA A 118 -16.44 -0.69 0.36
CA ALA A 118 -17.70 -1.05 1.02
C ALA A 118 -18.63 -1.73 0.00
N TRP A 119 -18.70 -3.06 -0.01
CA TRP A 119 -19.41 -3.82 -1.04
C TRP A 119 -20.69 -4.52 -0.54
N GLN A 120 -20.79 -4.83 0.76
CA GLN A 120 -21.85 -5.69 1.31
C GLN A 120 -23.27 -5.13 1.09
N ASN A 121 -23.43 -3.81 1.21
CA ASN A 121 -24.74 -3.15 1.17
C ASN A 121 -25.04 -2.50 -0.19
N ILE A 122 -24.20 -2.71 -1.22
CA ILE A 122 -24.45 -2.18 -2.55
C ILE A 122 -25.53 -3.03 -3.22
N GLN A 123 -26.72 -2.46 -3.42
CA GLN A 123 -27.88 -3.16 -3.99
C GLN A 123 -27.65 -3.59 -5.44
N ILE A 124 -26.96 -2.77 -6.24
CA ILE A 124 -26.68 -3.02 -7.65
C ILE A 124 -25.17 -3.21 -7.79
N LEU A 125 -24.70 -4.41 -7.48
CA LEU A 125 -23.30 -4.82 -7.67
C LEU A 125 -23.29 -6.01 -8.62
N ASP A 126 -22.40 -5.96 -9.60
CA ASP A 126 -22.16 -7.09 -10.51
C ASP A 126 -21.93 -8.39 -9.72
N PRO A 127 -22.60 -9.50 -10.05
CA PRO A 127 -22.49 -10.77 -9.31
C PRO A 127 -21.06 -11.30 -9.21
N ASP A 128 -20.23 -11.14 -10.24
CA ASP A 128 -18.85 -11.62 -10.24
C ASP A 128 -17.99 -10.75 -9.32
N ILE A 129 -18.22 -9.44 -9.29
CA ILE A 129 -17.56 -8.53 -8.34
C ILE A 129 -17.97 -8.84 -6.90
N ARG A 130 -19.25 -9.15 -6.67
CA ARG A 130 -19.74 -9.56 -5.34
C ARG A 130 -19.09 -10.86 -4.91
N ALA A 131 -19.12 -11.89 -5.75
CA ALA A 131 -18.52 -13.19 -5.48
C ALA A 131 -17.00 -13.08 -5.21
N PHE A 132 -16.31 -12.21 -5.96
CA PHE A 132 -14.90 -11.89 -5.70
C PHE A 132 -14.70 -11.36 -4.28
N HIS A 133 -15.48 -10.39 -3.84
CA HIS A 133 -15.32 -9.81 -2.51
C HIS A 133 -15.77 -10.76 -1.39
N GLU A 134 -16.84 -11.53 -1.58
CA GLU A 134 -17.28 -12.59 -0.66
C GLU A 134 -16.15 -13.60 -0.44
N TYR A 135 -15.58 -14.13 -1.54
CA TYR A 135 -14.48 -15.08 -1.47
C TYR A 135 -13.27 -14.52 -0.70
N ASN A 136 -12.78 -13.34 -1.07
CA ASN A 136 -11.56 -12.81 -0.44
C ASN A 136 -11.80 -12.40 1.02
N SER A 137 -13.02 -11.96 1.38
CA SER A 137 -13.35 -11.58 2.76
C SER A 137 -13.30 -12.74 3.76
N MET A 138 -13.49 -13.99 3.29
CA MET A 138 -13.30 -15.19 4.11
C MET A 138 -11.82 -15.50 4.39
N HIS A 139 -10.90 -14.98 3.58
CA HIS A 139 -9.47 -15.29 3.64
C HIS A 139 -8.62 -14.14 4.16
N MET A 140 -9.11 -12.90 4.08
CA MET A 140 -8.40 -11.69 4.47
C MET A 140 -9.39 -10.72 5.14
N GLU A 141 -9.11 -10.38 6.39
CA GLU A 141 -9.71 -9.27 7.10
C GLU A 141 -9.34 -7.95 6.43
N ALA A 142 -10.28 -7.00 6.39
CA ALA A 142 -9.99 -5.69 5.84
C ALA A 142 -8.97 -4.95 6.72
N TRP A 143 -7.93 -4.42 6.10
CA TRP A 143 -6.98 -3.52 6.75
C TRP A 143 -7.56 -2.12 6.76
N ASP A 144 -8.48 -1.90 7.71
CA ASP A 144 -9.36 -0.74 7.75
C ASP A 144 -8.75 0.45 8.53
N GLY A 145 -9.20 1.64 8.15
CA GLY A 145 -8.73 2.93 8.63
C GLY A 145 -8.64 3.97 7.51
N PRO A 146 -8.57 5.27 7.82
CA PRO A 146 -8.41 6.30 6.79
C PRO A 146 -7.14 6.05 5.98
N ALA A 147 -7.26 5.88 4.66
CA ALA A 147 -6.08 5.58 3.83
C ALA A 147 -6.21 6.19 2.44
N GLY A 148 -5.22 7.02 2.08
CA GLY A 148 -4.89 7.36 0.71
C GLY A 148 -3.58 6.66 0.35
N ILE A 149 -3.61 5.78 -0.65
CA ILE A 149 -2.45 4.95 -1.00
C ILE A 149 -2.02 5.24 -2.42
N ALA A 150 -0.73 5.54 -2.59
CA ALA A 150 -0.04 5.52 -3.86
C ALA A 150 0.91 4.32 -3.88
N LEU A 151 0.77 3.45 -4.88
CA LEU A 151 1.57 2.25 -5.04
C LEU A 151 2.17 2.23 -6.44
N ALA A 152 3.43 1.80 -6.56
CA ALA A 152 4.00 1.46 -7.85
C ALA A 152 4.78 0.15 -7.80
N ASN A 153 4.73 -0.57 -8.91
CA ASN A 153 5.65 -1.64 -9.20
C ASN A 153 6.26 -1.43 -10.60
N LYS A 154 6.98 -2.44 -11.11
CA LYS A 154 7.65 -2.38 -12.42
C LYS A 154 6.71 -2.12 -13.61
N ARG A 155 5.40 -2.29 -13.44
CA ARG A 155 4.42 -2.25 -14.53
C ARG A 155 3.28 -1.24 -14.31
N TYR A 156 2.86 -1.03 -13.07
CA TYR A 156 1.69 -0.23 -12.74
C TYR A 156 2.04 0.83 -11.71
N ALA A 157 1.46 2.02 -11.88
CA ALA A 157 1.29 3.03 -10.85
C ALA A 157 -0.21 3.09 -10.52
N VAL A 158 -0.56 2.98 -9.24
CA VAL A 158 -1.95 2.86 -8.78
C VAL A 158 -2.16 3.79 -7.59
N SER A 159 -3.25 4.54 -7.62
CA SER A 159 -3.75 5.27 -6.45
C SER A 159 -5.14 4.75 -6.10
N PHE A 160 -5.39 4.55 -4.82
CA PHE A 160 -6.70 4.12 -4.31
C PHE A 160 -6.92 4.57 -2.87
N LEU A 161 -8.18 4.57 -2.48
CA LEU A 161 -8.62 4.99 -1.15
C LEU A 161 -9.12 3.81 -0.33
N ASP A 162 -9.17 4.02 0.99
CA ASP A 162 -9.95 3.19 1.90
C ASP A 162 -11.43 3.15 1.51
N ARG A 163 -12.16 2.24 2.13
CA ARG A 163 -13.55 1.95 1.80
C ARG A 163 -14.51 3.13 1.94
N ASN A 164 -14.16 4.13 2.75
CA ASN A 164 -14.96 5.31 3.05
C ASN A 164 -14.41 6.58 2.39
N GLY A 165 -13.26 6.51 1.71
CA GLY A 165 -12.66 7.67 1.04
C GLY A 165 -12.24 8.78 2.01
N MET A 166 -11.67 8.42 3.16
CA MET A 166 -11.43 9.36 4.27
C MET A 166 -10.23 10.29 4.06
N ARG A 167 -9.44 10.06 3.01
CA ARG A 167 -8.26 10.86 2.66
C ARG A 167 -8.44 11.47 1.27
N PRO A 168 -8.05 12.74 1.07
CA PRO A 168 -8.20 13.37 -0.23
C PRO A 168 -7.23 12.74 -1.24
N SER A 169 -7.72 12.53 -2.46
CA SER A 169 -6.90 12.15 -3.60
C SER A 169 -7.43 12.85 -4.84
N ARG A 170 -6.57 13.64 -5.47
CA ARG A 170 -6.85 14.45 -6.66
C ARG A 170 -5.94 13.99 -7.77
N TYR A 171 -6.43 14.00 -9.00
CA TYR A 171 -5.61 13.66 -10.16
C TYR A 171 -5.78 14.65 -11.29
N GLN A 172 -4.72 14.81 -12.08
CA GLN A 172 -4.67 15.60 -13.29
C GLN A 172 -4.00 14.78 -14.39
N ILE A 173 -4.52 14.90 -15.61
CA ILE A 173 -3.95 14.29 -16.81
C ILE A 173 -3.52 15.43 -17.72
N GLU A 174 -2.22 15.51 -17.96
CA GLU A 174 -1.62 16.49 -18.85
C GLU A 174 -1.81 16.10 -20.32
N LYS A 175 -1.64 17.07 -21.22
CA LYS A 175 -1.79 16.84 -22.67
C LYS A 175 -0.76 15.86 -23.23
N ASP A 176 0.40 15.73 -22.58
CA ASP A 176 1.44 14.77 -22.96
C ASP A 176 1.19 13.35 -22.41
N GLY A 177 0.06 13.15 -21.71
CA GLY A 177 -0.31 11.87 -21.11
C GLY A 177 0.24 11.65 -19.71
N THR A 178 0.97 12.61 -19.14
CA THR A 178 1.43 12.53 -17.74
C THR A 178 0.23 12.54 -16.80
N VAL A 179 0.18 11.55 -15.90
CA VAL A 179 -0.85 11.46 -14.85
C VAL A 179 -0.22 11.80 -13.51
N THR A 180 -0.72 12.86 -12.89
CA THR A 180 -0.32 13.28 -11.53
C THR A 180 -1.43 12.94 -10.56
N VAL A 181 -1.09 12.34 -9.42
CA VAL A 181 -2.02 12.08 -8.33
C VAL A 181 -1.42 12.63 -7.03
N ALA A 182 -2.19 13.41 -6.28
CA ALA A 182 -1.73 14.09 -5.08
C ALA A 182 -2.84 14.19 -4.02
N SER A 183 -2.46 14.47 -2.77
CA SER A 183 -3.42 14.72 -1.69
C SER A 183 -4.17 16.04 -1.84
N GLU A 184 -3.59 17.01 -2.53
CA GLU A 184 -4.13 18.36 -2.74
C GLU A 184 -3.93 18.78 -4.20
N THR A 185 -4.68 19.80 -4.64
CA THR A 185 -4.48 20.45 -5.95
C THR A 185 -3.61 21.69 -5.77
N GLY A 186 -2.49 21.81 -6.49
CA GLY A 186 -1.60 22.97 -6.44
C GLY A 186 -0.20 22.64 -6.91
#